data_AF-A0A497DDQ1-F1
#
_entry.id   AF-A0A497DDQ1-F1
#
_cell.length_a   1.000
_cell.length_b   1.000
_cell.length_c   1.000
_cell.angle_alpha   90.00
_cell.angle_beta   90.00
_cell.angle_gamma   90.00
#
_symmetry.space_group_name_H-M   'P 1'
#
loop_
_entity.id
_entity.type
_entity.pdbx_description
1 polymer ?
#
loop_
_entity_poly.entity_id
_entity_poly.type
_entity_poly.pdbx_seq_one_letter_code
_entity_poly.pdbx_strand_id
1 'polypeptide(L)'
;MKKPITLILLLLNLALQAQDNTGNTRNWTLSGYVKYMQTISFQHVDEQWMTDNLLHNRLIFNWNITNNLTFNTQMRNRLFYGETVSGFPQYPDIINRDNGLANLTWNIFKEKSTFMNTTFDRLYLDYNLGKFQVTVGRQRINWGQSFVWNPNDLFNSYSFFDFDYEEKSGSDAIRLQFYPSYSS
;
A
#
# COMPACT_ATOMS: atom_id res chain seq x y z
N MET A 1 -31.15 -7.68 -15.04
CA MET A 1 -30.42 -8.45 -16.06
C MET A 1 -28.94 -8.42 -15.73
N LYS A 2 -28.28 -9.57 -15.90
CA LYS A 2 -27.02 -9.99 -15.32
C LYS A 2 -25.85 -9.07 -15.71
N LYS A 3 -25.11 -8.55 -14.72
CA LYS A 3 -23.70 -8.17 -14.87
C LYS A 3 -22.85 -9.18 -14.10
N PRO A 4 -22.38 -10.28 -14.71
CA PRO A 4 -21.47 -11.21 -14.06
C PRO A 4 -20.08 -11.02 -14.67
N ILE A 5 -19.36 -9.92 -14.39
CA ILE A 5 -17.98 -9.75 -14.90
C ILE A 5 -17.00 -9.18 -13.85
N THR A 6 -17.43 -8.55 -12.77
CA THR A 6 -16.48 -7.89 -11.84
C THR A 6 -15.85 -8.79 -10.77
N LEU A 7 -16.14 -10.10 -10.76
CA LEU A 7 -15.65 -11.04 -9.74
C LEU A 7 -14.65 -12.08 -10.30
N ILE A 8 -13.83 -11.71 -11.29
CA ILE A 8 -12.82 -12.61 -11.87
C ILE A 8 -11.37 -12.22 -11.52
N LEU A 9 -11.14 -11.05 -10.89
CA LEU A 9 -9.78 -10.69 -10.45
C LEU A 9 -9.40 -11.15 -9.03
N LEU A 10 -10.33 -11.68 -8.23
CA LEU A 10 -10.06 -12.02 -6.82
C LEU A 10 -9.60 -13.48 -6.57
N LEU A 11 -9.54 -14.35 -7.59
CA LEU A 11 -9.30 -15.80 -7.40
C LEU A 11 -8.20 -16.43 -8.26
N LEU A 12 -7.33 -15.64 -8.90
CA LEU A 12 -6.21 -16.14 -9.72
C LEU A 12 -4.93 -16.47 -8.91
N ASN A 13 -5.07 -16.93 -7.66
CA ASN A 13 -3.96 -17.42 -6.83
C ASN A 13 -3.99 -18.95 -6.68
N LEU A 14 -4.13 -19.67 -7.79
CA LEU A 14 -3.87 -21.10 -7.82
C LEU A 14 -2.62 -21.35 -8.66
N ALA A 15 -1.51 -21.57 -7.94
CA ALA A 15 -0.26 -22.14 -8.43
C ALA A 15 0.40 -21.43 -9.62
N LEU A 16 0.89 -20.20 -9.41
CA LEU A 16 2.03 -19.71 -10.19
C LEU A 16 3.29 -20.42 -9.66
N GLN A 17 3.61 -21.57 -10.26
CA GLN A 17 4.94 -22.14 -10.17
C GLN A 17 5.90 -21.17 -10.87
N ALA A 18 6.79 -20.53 -10.10
CA ALA A 18 7.94 -19.85 -10.65
C ALA A 18 8.93 -20.90 -11.17
N GLN A 19 8.72 -21.39 -12.39
CA GLN A 19 9.75 -22.09 -13.15
C GLN A 19 10.52 -21.05 -13.97
N ASP A 20 11.57 -20.48 -13.37
CA ASP A 20 12.56 -19.73 -14.13
C ASP A 20 13.38 -20.72 -14.96
N ASN A 21 13.07 -20.80 -16.26
CA ASN A 21 13.87 -21.55 -17.20
C ASN A 21 13.93 -20.84 -18.56
N THR A 22 14.55 -19.65 -18.59
CA THR A 22 15.10 -19.03 -19.82
C THR A 22 16.08 -17.92 -19.46
N GLY A 23 17.28 -17.91 -20.06
CA GLY A 23 18.40 -17.01 -19.77
C GLY A 23 18.24 -15.55 -20.19
N ASN A 24 17.09 -14.94 -19.91
CA ASN A 24 16.86 -13.50 -20.08
C ASN A 24 16.58 -12.91 -18.70
N THR A 25 17.49 -12.08 -18.19
CA THR A 25 17.30 -11.40 -16.90
C THR A 25 16.12 -10.45 -17.01
N ARG A 26 14.99 -10.82 -16.40
CA ARG A 26 13.79 -10.00 -16.40
C ARG A 26 14.13 -8.66 -15.76
N ASN A 27 13.93 -7.56 -16.48
CA ASN A 27 14.20 -6.21 -15.98
C ASN A 27 13.09 -5.68 -15.05
N TRP A 28 12.12 -6.53 -14.68
CA TRP A 28 11.02 -6.19 -13.79
C TRP A 28 10.74 -7.31 -12.79
N THR A 29 10.20 -6.93 -11.63
CA THR A 29 9.76 -7.84 -10.58
C THR A 29 8.33 -7.49 -10.16
N LEU A 30 7.55 -8.54 -9.91
CA LEU A 30 6.22 -8.44 -9.29
C LEU A 30 6.22 -9.33 -8.05
N SER A 31 6.00 -8.72 -6.90
CA SER A 31 5.91 -9.40 -5.61
C SER A 31 4.75 -8.84 -4.81
N GLY A 32 4.50 -9.40 -3.62
CA GLY A 32 3.36 -8.99 -2.80
C GLY A 32 3.03 -10.02 -1.74
N TYR A 33 1.93 -9.78 -1.04
CA TYR A 33 1.38 -10.70 -0.05
C TYR A 33 -0.13 -10.56 0.06
N VAL A 34 -0.76 -11.55 0.70
CA VAL A 34 -2.15 -11.49 1.14
C VAL A 34 -2.17 -11.78 2.62
N LYS A 35 -2.89 -10.94 3.37
CA LYS A 35 -3.07 -11.03 4.81
C LYS A 35 -4.55 -11.03 5.13
N TYR A 36 -4.93 -11.84 6.09
CA TYR A 36 -6.25 -11.82 6.69
C TYR A 36 -6.13 -11.43 8.16
N MET A 37 -6.99 -10.53 8.60
CA MET A 37 -7.03 -10.07 9.98
C MET A 37 -8.48 -10.03 10.45
N GLN A 38 -8.73 -10.67 11.59
CA GLN A 38 -9.99 -10.58 12.31
C GLN A 38 -9.74 -9.81 13.61
N THR A 39 -10.60 -8.84 13.89
CA THR A 39 -10.58 -8.06 15.11
C THR A 39 -11.87 -8.31 15.88
N ILE A 40 -11.73 -8.78 17.11
CA ILE A 40 -12.85 -8.92 18.05
C ILE A 40 -12.64 -7.86 19.13
N SER A 41 -13.64 -7.00 19.33
CA SER A 41 -13.59 -5.93 20.33
C SER A 41 -14.85 -5.94 21.19
N PHE A 42 -14.68 -5.69 22.49
CA PHE A 42 -15.75 -5.66 23.48
C PHE A 42 -15.36 -4.70 24.61
N GLN A 43 -16.36 -4.09 25.27
CA GLN A 43 -16.13 -3.24 26.45
C GLN A 43 -16.08 -4.09 27.73
N HIS A 44 -17.07 -4.97 27.92
CA HIS A 44 -17.09 -6.00 28.94
C HIS A 44 -17.34 -7.39 28.33
N VAL A 45 -16.89 -8.44 29.01
CA VAL A 45 -16.96 -9.83 28.50
C VAL A 45 -18.41 -10.31 28.34
N ASP A 46 -19.32 -9.79 29.17
CA ASP A 46 -20.76 -10.07 29.19
C ASP A 46 -21.60 -9.15 28.28
N GLU A 47 -20.96 -8.21 27.57
CA GLU A 47 -21.64 -7.32 26.63
C GLU A 47 -21.58 -7.82 25.17
N GLN A 48 -22.13 -7.03 24.24
CA GLN A 48 -22.05 -7.32 22.81
C GLN A 48 -20.62 -7.18 22.30
N TRP A 49 -20.15 -8.20 21.58
CA TRP A 49 -18.84 -8.21 20.95
C TRP A 49 -18.97 -7.77 19.50
N MET A 50 -18.07 -6.90 19.06
CA MET A 50 -17.96 -6.50 17.67
C MET A 50 -16.89 -7.32 16.96
N THR A 51 -17.25 -7.87 15.81
CA THR A 51 -16.33 -8.59 14.94
C THR A 51 -16.16 -7.87 13.60
N ASP A 52 -14.91 -7.55 13.29
CA ASP A 52 -14.50 -6.96 12.03
C ASP A 52 -13.46 -7.81 11.35
N ASN A 53 -13.47 -7.80 10.03
CA ASN A 53 -12.57 -8.58 9.21
C ASN A 53 -11.98 -7.72 8.10
N LEU A 54 -10.69 -7.94 7.84
CA LEU A 54 -9.91 -7.28 6.83
C LEU A 54 -9.16 -8.33 6.00
N LEU A 55 -9.45 -8.39 4.70
CA LEU A 55 -8.60 -9.05 3.73
C LEU A 55 -7.76 -7.99 3.02
N HIS A 56 -6.44 -8.06 3.21
CA HIS A 56 -5.46 -7.13 2.65
C HIS A 56 -4.66 -7.87 1.58
N ASN A 57 -4.66 -7.36 0.35
CA ASN A 57 -3.74 -7.77 -0.71
C ASN A 57 -2.79 -6.62 -1.07
N ARG A 58 -1.49 -6.91 -1.01
CA ARG A 58 -0.40 -6.01 -1.37
C ARG A 58 0.23 -6.46 -2.68
N LEU A 59 0.42 -5.54 -3.61
CA LEU A 59 1.13 -5.77 -4.87
C LEU A 59 2.27 -4.75 -5.00
N ILE A 60 3.46 -5.24 -5.32
CA ILE A 60 4.69 -4.48 -5.45
C ILE A 60 5.26 -4.77 -6.83
N PHE A 61 5.29 -3.76 -7.68
CA PHE A 61 5.86 -3.85 -9.02
C PHE A 61 7.05 -2.92 -9.15
N ASN A 62 8.19 -3.48 -9.55
CA ASN A 62 9.41 -2.74 -9.85
C ASN A 62 9.79 -3.01 -11.31
N TRP A 63 10.17 -1.97 -12.03
CA TRP A 63 10.63 -2.10 -13.40
C TRP A 63 11.85 -1.22 -13.66
N ASN A 64 12.98 -1.84 -13.94
CA ASN A 64 14.17 -1.18 -14.45
C ASN A 64 13.97 -0.96 -15.96
N ILE A 65 13.43 0.21 -16.32
CA ILE A 65 13.18 0.59 -17.71
C ILE A 65 14.52 0.68 -18.47
N THR A 66 15.52 1.27 -17.82
CA THR A 66 16.92 1.30 -18.28
C THR A 66 17.85 1.11 -17.08
N ASN A 67 19.17 1.10 -17.29
CA ASN A 67 20.15 1.04 -16.20
C ASN A 67 20.11 2.26 -15.26
N ASN A 68 19.48 3.35 -15.70
CA ASN A 68 19.44 4.63 -14.99
C ASN A 68 18.02 5.08 -14.66
N LEU A 69 16.99 4.35 -15.08
CA LEU A 69 15.58 4.72 -14.91
C LEU A 69 14.79 3.52 -14.37
N THR A 70 14.20 3.70 -13.19
CA THR A 70 13.38 2.69 -12.52
C THR A 70 11.98 3.25 -12.27
N PHE A 71 10.97 2.44 -12.53
CA PHE A 71 9.58 2.67 -12.16
C PHE A 71 9.21 1.78 -10.98
N ASN A 72 8.55 2.37 -9.98
CA ASN A 72 8.04 1.65 -8.82
C ASN A 72 6.57 1.99 -8.61
N THR A 73 5.73 0.95 -8.47
CA THR A 73 4.36 1.12 -8.02
C THR A 73 4.02 0.06 -6.98
N GLN A 74 3.33 0.49 -5.93
CA GLN A 74 2.85 -0.40 -4.89
C GLN A 74 1.39 -0.11 -4.59
N MET A 75 0.56 -1.12 -4.79
CA MET A 75 -0.88 -1.05 -4.66
C MET A 75 -1.33 -1.89 -3.48
N ARG A 76 -2.22 -1.33 -2.68
CA ARG A 76 -2.89 -1.99 -1.56
C ARG A 76 -4.37 -2.10 -1.87
N ASN A 77 -4.89 -3.32 -1.86
CA ASN A 77 -6.32 -3.61 -1.92
C ASN A 77 -6.76 -4.12 -0.55
N ARG A 78 -7.81 -3.52 0.02
CA ARG A 78 -8.36 -3.89 1.32
C ARG A 78 -9.86 -4.09 1.20
N LEU A 79 -10.31 -5.30 1.52
CA LEU A 79 -11.71 -5.63 1.66
C LEU A 79 -12.04 -5.64 3.15
N PHE A 80 -12.94 -4.75 3.55
CA PHE A 80 -13.45 -4.66 4.90
C PHE A 80 -14.86 -5.25 4.94
N TYR A 81 -15.14 -6.04 5.95
CA TYR A 81 -16.50 -6.51 6.23
C TYR A 81 -16.67 -6.82 7.71
N GLY A 82 -17.83 -6.49 8.25
CA GLY A 82 -18.09 -6.64 9.68
C GLY A 82 -19.07 -5.64 10.23
N GLU A 83 -19.12 -5.59 11.54
CA GLU A 83 -20.08 -4.78 12.29
C GLU A 83 -19.72 -3.29 12.27
N THR A 84 -18.44 -2.92 12.28
CA THR A 84 -18.03 -1.51 12.16
C THR A 84 -18.46 -0.93 10.82
N VAL A 85 -18.31 -1.68 9.72
CA VAL A 85 -18.76 -1.24 8.39
C VAL A 85 -20.28 -1.02 8.37
N SER A 86 -21.01 -1.92 9.03
CA SER A 86 -22.48 -1.90 9.10
C SER A 86 -23.03 -0.80 10.01
N GLY A 87 -22.36 -0.57 11.13
CA GLY A 87 -22.75 0.37 12.18
C GLY A 87 -22.27 1.80 11.95
N PHE A 88 -21.23 1.99 11.13
CA PHE A 88 -20.64 3.31 10.86
C PHE A 88 -20.54 3.60 9.35
N PRO A 89 -21.62 4.12 8.73
CA PRO A 89 -21.68 4.36 7.28
C PRO A 89 -20.60 5.30 6.71
N GLN A 90 -20.00 6.15 7.54
CA GLN A 90 -18.93 7.07 7.17
C GLN A 90 -17.55 6.39 7.12
N TYR A 91 -17.43 5.16 7.62
CA TYR A 91 -16.16 4.44 7.68
C TYR A 91 -15.45 4.32 6.31
N PRO A 92 -16.13 3.93 5.21
CA PRO A 92 -15.49 3.86 3.90
C PRO A 92 -14.95 5.21 3.43
N ASP A 93 -15.63 6.32 3.76
CA ASP A 93 -15.21 7.66 3.36
C ASP A 93 -13.98 8.15 4.12
N ILE A 94 -13.85 7.75 5.39
CA ILE A 94 -12.65 8.02 6.19
C ILE A 94 -11.45 7.26 5.62
N ILE A 95 -11.64 5.97 5.31
CA ILE A 95 -10.59 5.13 4.70
C ILE A 95 -10.20 5.62 3.29
N ASN A 96 -11.12 6.30 2.59
CA ASN A 96 -10.85 6.85 1.26
C ASN A 96 -10.04 8.15 1.25
N ARG A 97 -9.78 8.76 2.41
CA ARG A 97 -9.09 10.05 2.47
C ARG A 97 -7.63 9.87 2.03
N ASP A 98 -7.25 10.65 1.04
CA ASP A 98 -5.88 10.72 0.53
C ASP A 98 -5.37 12.15 0.74
N ASN A 99 -4.28 12.28 1.51
CA ASN A 99 -3.68 13.57 1.85
C ASN A 99 -2.60 14.00 0.84
N GLY A 100 -2.36 13.23 -0.21
CA GLY A 100 -1.41 13.60 -1.24
C GLY A 100 -1.93 14.65 -2.22
N LEU A 101 -1.04 15.10 -3.10
CA LEU A 101 -1.35 16.04 -4.18
C LEU A 101 -2.27 15.40 -5.23
N ALA A 102 -2.08 14.11 -5.51
CA ALA A 102 -2.92 13.33 -6.40
C ALA A 102 -3.80 12.38 -5.59
N ASN A 103 -5.08 12.27 -5.94
CA ASN A 103 -5.94 11.27 -5.33
C ASN A 103 -5.64 9.88 -5.91
N LEU A 104 -4.95 9.04 -5.13
CA LEU A 104 -4.58 7.68 -5.51
C LEU A 104 -5.27 6.63 -4.62
N THR A 105 -6.36 7.01 -3.96
CA THR A 105 -7.15 6.14 -3.09
C THR A 105 -8.62 6.17 -3.50
N TRP A 106 -9.21 4.99 -3.68
CA TRP A 106 -10.57 4.87 -4.16
C TRP A 106 -11.27 3.66 -3.55
N ASN A 107 -12.55 3.83 -3.27
CA ASN A 107 -13.42 2.72 -2.92
C ASN A 107 -14.02 2.14 -4.20
N ILE A 108 -13.68 0.88 -4.50
CA ILE A 108 -14.14 0.15 -5.68
C ILE A 108 -15.65 -0.12 -5.59
N PHE A 109 -16.12 -0.52 -4.40
CA PHE A 109 -17.53 -0.64 -4.08
C PHE A 109 -17.76 -0.35 -2.59
N LYS A 110 -18.98 0.04 -2.26
CA LYS A 110 -19.45 0.28 -0.90
C LYS A 110 -20.85 -0.31 -0.76
N GLU A 111 -21.01 -1.24 0.17
CA GLU A 111 -22.27 -1.87 0.50
C GLU A 111 -22.52 -1.76 2.01
N LYS A 112 -23.72 -2.15 2.45
CA LYS A 112 -24.14 -1.98 3.85
C LYS A 112 -23.16 -2.58 4.86
N SER A 113 -22.61 -3.77 4.60
CA SER A 113 -21.75 -4.49 5.55
C SER A 113 -20.35 -4.79 5.03
N THR A 114 -20.00 -4.25 3.86
CA THR A 114 -18.69 -4.47 3.25
C THR A 114 -18.33 -3.37 2.27
N PHE A 115 -17.03 -3.07 2.15
CA PHE A 115 -16.51 -2.21 1.09
C PHE A 115 -15.10 -2.64 0.72
N MET A 116 -14.69 -2.31 -0.50
CA MET A 116 -13.34 -2.54 -0.98
C MET A 116 -12.67 -1.22 -1.30
N ASN A 117 -11.49 -1.01 -0.74
CA ASN A 117 -10.65 0.16 -0.92
C ASN A 117 -9.35 -0.24 -1.63
N THR A 118 -8.93 0.54 -2.61
CA THR A 118 -7.65 0.40 -3.26
C THR A 118 -6.87 1.71 -3.15
N THR A 119 -5.60 1.61 -2.78
CA THR A 119 -4.67 2.74 -2.65
C THR A 119 -3.38 2.42 -3.39
N PHE A 120 -2.85 3.36 -4.17
CA PHE A 120 -1.43 3.33 -4.52
C PHE A 120 -0.62 4.08 -3.46
N ASP A 121 0.08 3.34 -2.59
CA ASP A 121 0.95 3.93 -1.56
C ASP A 121 2.27 4.44 -2.14
N ARG A 122 2.69 3.88 -3.28
CA ARG A 122 3.87 4.31 -4.04
C ARG A 122 3.57 4.28 -5.52
N LEU A 123 3.95 5.34 -6.22
CA LEU A 123 3.84 5.49 -7.67
C LEU A 123 4.84 6.56 -8.10
N TYR A 124 6.04 6.13 -8.48
CA TYR A 124 7.12 7.06 -8.80
C TYR A 124 8.07 6.54 -9.88
N LEU A 125 8.74 7.48 -10.52
CA LEU A 125 9.90 7.25 -11.36
C LEU A 125 11.15 7.71 -10.62
N ASP A 126 12.20 6.93 -10.74
CA ASP A 126 13.51 7.21 -10.16
C ASP A 126 14.56 7.22 -11.27
N TYR A 127 15.29 8.32 -11.39
CA TYR A 127 16.30 8.52 -12.41
C TYR A 127 17.66 8.79 -11.75
N ASN A 128 18.63 7.92 -12.02
CA ASN A 128 19.96 7.97 -11.46
C ASN A 128 21.00 8.40 -12.52
N LEU A 129 21.66 9.52 -12.26
CA LEU A 129 22.73 10.12 -13.07
C LEU A 129 24.09 10.04 -12.35
N GLY A 130 24.38 8.90 -11.72
CA GLY A 130 25.61 8.65 -10.97
C GLY A 130 25.61 9.38 -9.63
N LYS A 131 26.09 10.63 -9.60
CA LYS A 131 26.12 11.45 -8.37
C LYS A 131 24.80 12.18 -8.09
N PHE A 132 23.86 12.14 -9.02
CA PHE A 132 22.60 12.86 -8.90
C PHE A 132 21.44 11.90 -9.09
N GLN A 133 20.46 11.94 -8.19
CA GLN A 133 19.27 11.11 -8.27
C GLN A 133 18.02 11.99 -8.19
N VAL A 134 17.09 11.74 -9.09
CA VAL A 134 15.82 12.45 -9.20
C VAL A 134 14.69 11.44 -9.05
N THR A 135 13.89 11.59 -8.02
CA THR A 135 12.71 10.75 -7.80
C THR A 135 11.46 11.62 -7.88
N VAL A 136 10.51 11.26 -8.76
CA VAL A 136 9.28 12.02 -9.02
C VAL A 136 8.07 11.14 -8.80
N GLY A 137 7.15 11.58 -7.95
CA GLY A 137 5.86 10.94 -7.72
C GLY A 137 5.61 10.64 -6.24
N ARG A 138 4.68 9.72 -5.97
CA ARG A 138 4.38 9.26 -4.62
C ARG A 138 5.45 8.29 -4.16
N GLN A 139 6.27 8.70 -3.21
CA GLN A 139 7.43 7.94 -2.76
C GLN A 139 7.58 8.02 -1.25
N ARG A 140 8.33 7.09 -0.67
CA ARG A 140 8.71 7.18 0.74
C ARG A 140 9.91 8.10 0.88
N ILE A 141 9.80 9.10 1.76
CA ILE A 141 10.88 10.06 2.03
C ILE A 141 11.20 10.03 3.52
N ASN A 142 12.15 9.20 3.94
CA ASN A 142 12.56 9.19 5.35
C ASN A 142 13.53 10.34 5.60
N TRP A 143 13.22 11.25 6.52
CA TRP A 143 14.09 12.37 6.94
C TRP A 143 14.88 12.11 8.23
N GLY A 144 14.69 10.93 8.81
CA GLY A 144 15.43 10.43 9.95
C GLY A 144 15.05 8.98 10.20
N GLN A 145 15.83 8.27 10.99
CA GLN A 145 15.46 6.95 11.51
C GLN A 145 15.61 6.97 13.03
N SER A 146 14.64 6.40 13.73
CA SER A 146 14.65 6.22 15.18
C SER A 146 13.91 4.92 15.50
N PHE A 147 14.23 4.32 16.65
CA PHE A 147 13.70 3.00 17.02
C PHE A 147 12.25 3.03 17.50
N VAL A 148 11.83 4.10 18.20
CA VAL A 148 10.55 4.12 18.93
C VAL A 148 9.68 5.30 18.54
N TRP A 149 10.25 6.51 18.49
CA TRP A 149 9.57 7.71 18.02
C TRP A 149 10.50 8.49 17.10
N ASN A 150 10.00 8.89 15.93
CA ASN A 150 10.77 9.68 14.99
C ASN A 150 10.19 11.10 14.90
N PRO A 151 10.59 12.01 15.82
CA PRO A 151 10.02 13.37 15.88
C PRO A 151 10.36 14.20 14.63
N ASN A 152 11.34 13.74 13.83
CA ASN A 152 11.84 14.43 12.65
C ASN A 152 11.38 13.77 11.32
N ASP A 153 10.51 12.74 11.35
CA ASP A 153 9.92 12.16 10.12
C ASP A 153 8.72 12.99 9.66
N LEU A 154 9.01 14.13 9.02
CA LEU A 154 7.99 15.08 8.54
C LEU A 154 7.07 14.49 7.46
N PHE A 155 7.51 13.43 6.77
CA PHE A 155 6.80 12.87 5.61
C PHE A 155 6.14 11.52 5.89
N ASN A 156 6.61 10.77 6.88
CA ASN A 156 6.05 9.46 7.23
C ASN A 156 5.96 9.29 8.76
N SER A 157 5.21 10.21 9.39
CA SER A 157 4.85 10.10 10.80
C SER A 157 4.06 8.80 11.04
N TYR A 158 4.35 8.15 12.16
CA TYR A 158 3.76 6.86 12.50
C TYR A 158 3.22 6.80 13.90
N SER A 159 2.19 5.97 14.11
CA SER A 159 1.66 5.64 15.43
C SER A 159 2.22 4.30 15.89
N PHE A 160 2.77 4.27 17.09
CA PHE A 160 3.24 3.04 17.73
C PHE A 160 2.08 2.12 18.16
N PHE A 161 0.85 2.65 18.30
CA PHE A 161 -0.33 1.88 18.70
C PHE A 161 -0.98 1.10 17.56
N ASP A 162 -0.50 1.28 16.33
CA ASP A 162 -0.97 0.52 15.19
C ASP A 162 -0.24 -0.83 15.16
N PHE A 163 -1.00 -1.91 15.38
CA PHE A 163 -0.46 -3.27 15.42
C PHE A 163 -0.39 -3.90 14.03
N ASP A 164 -1.07 -3.33 13.02
CA ASP A 164 -1.02 -3.72 11.62
C ASP A 164 -0.02 -2.85 10.82
N TYR A 165 1.00 -2.35 11.53
CA TYR A 165 1.89 -1.29 11.07
C TYR A 165 3.11 -1.83 10.29
N GLU A 166 2.86 -2.49 9.16
CA GLU A 166 3.95 -2.91 8.28
C GLU A 166 4.36 -1.79 7.30
N GLU A 167 3.46 -0.85 6.97
CA GLU A 167 3.66 0.02 5.80
C GLU A 167 3.31 1.49 6.04
N LYS A 168 4.34 2.35 6.00
CA LYS A 168 4.15 3.81 6.04
C LYS A 168 3.63 4.36 4.70
N SER A 169 2.76 5.36 4.78
CA SER A 169 2.25 6.11 3.62
C SER A 169 3.36 6.77 2.82
N GLY A 170 3.22 6.82 1.50
CA GLY A 170 4.07 7.65 0.65
C GLY A 170 3.68 9.13 0.72
N SER A 171 4.59 9.98 0.26
CA SER A 171 4.39 11.41 0.05
C SER A 171 4.56 11.76 -1.41
N ASP A 172 3.70 12.64 -1.92
CA ASP A 172 3.80 13.16 -3.29
C ASP A 172 4.84 14.26 -3.34
N ALA A 173 5.97 14.00 -4.01
CA ALA A 173 7.06 14.96 -4.07
C ALA A 173 8.00 14.72 -5.26
N ILE A 174 8.75 15.77 -5.58
CA ILE A 174 9.97 15.70 -6.37
C ILE A 174 11.14 15.75 -5.40
N ARG A 175 11.97 14.70 -5.40
CA ARG A 175 13.15 14.60 -4.55
C ARG A 175 14.40 14.64 -5.42
N LEU A 176 15.30 15.55 -5.10
CA LEU A 176 16.62 15.68 -5.72
C LEU A 176 17.68 15.34 -4.68
N GLN A 177 18.56 14.40 -4.99
CA GLN A 177 19.65 14.00 -4.12
C GLN A 177 20.97 14.11 -4.87
N PHE A 178 21.95 14.73 -4.22
CA PHE A 178 23.31 14.85 -4.73
C PHE A 178 24.27 14.15 -3.77
N TYR A 179 25.09 13.26 -4.33
CA TYR A 179 26.06 12.44 -3.62
C TYR A 179 27.47 12.98 -3.90
N PRO A 180 28.00 13.89 -3.05
CA PRO A 180 29.29 14.54 -3.29
C PRO A 180 30.47 13.56 -3.24
N SER A 181 30.38 12.51 -2.41
CA SER A 181 31.35 11.42 -2.30
C SER A 181 30.69 10.05 -2.50
N TYR A 182 31.51 9.02 -2.76
CA TYR A 182 31.05 7.63 -2.90
C TYR A 182 30.46 7.02 -1.61
N SER A 183 30.63 7.68 -0.46
CA SER A 183 30.22 7.20 0.87
C SER A 183 29.04 7.96 1.48
N SER A 184 28.34 8.77 0.68
CA SER A 184 27.20 9.58 1.13
C SER A 184 25.88 8.93 0.76
#